data_AF-A0A7X8L776-F1
#
_entry.id   AF-A0A7X8L776-F1
#
_cell.length_a   1.000
_cell.length_b   1.000
_cell.length_c   1.000
_cell.angle_alpha   90.00
_cell.angle_beta   90.00
_cell.angle_gamma   90.00
#
_symmetry.space_group_name_H-M   'P 1'
#
loop_
_entity.id
_entity.type
_entity.pdbx_description
1 polymer ?
#
loop_
_entity_poly.entity_id
_entity_poly.type
_entity_poly.pdbx_seq_one_letter_code
_entity_poly.pdbx_strand_id
1 'polypeptide(L)'
;MAKISKVIFRFLIIIIVLYFLVGHFTSINFDVGPCAGGYKRCLIDDNLSSFYELLDKEYKNYQVDFDSAFDDIHWSYHKVFIPISIIADNEKIDLVIVGRKYWVWKYNWYIEK
;
A
#
# COMPACT_ATOMS: atom_id res chain seq x y z
N MET A 1 -10.39 17.89 -42.47
CA MET A 1 -10.45 18.04 -41.01
C MET A 1 -10.78 16.75 -40.26
N ALA A 2 -11.82 15.97 -40.64
CA ALA A 2 -12.21 14.76 -39.90
C ALA A 2 -11.15 13.62 -39.84
N LYS A 3 -10.29 13.47 -40.86
CA LYS A 3 -9.24 12.43 -40.88
C LYS A 3 -8.15 12.68 -39.83
N ILE A 4 -7.72 13.95 -39.67
CA ILE A 4 -6.69 14.35 -38.69
C ILE A 4 -7.23 14.20 -37.26
N SER A 5 -8.49 14.60 -37.03
CA SER A 5 -9.16 14.42 -35.73
C SER A 5 -9.25 12.94 -35.30
N LYS A 6 -9.55 12.02 -36.23
CA LYS A 6 -9.54 10.57 -35.94
C LYS A 6 -8.15 10.05 -35.57
N VAL A 7 -7.08 10.58 -36.17
CA VAL A 7 -5.70 10.20 -35.84
C VAL A 7 -5.34 10.70 -34.44
N ILE A 8 -5.62 11.96 -34.12
CA ILE A 8 -5.38 12.54 -32.80
C ILE A 8 -6.12 11.76 -31.71
N PHE A 9 -7.40 11.43 -31.94
CA PHE A 9 -8.21 10.66 -31.00
C PHE A 9 -7.64 9.26 -30.74
N ARG A 10 -7.15 8.57 -31.79
CA ARG A 10 -6.49 7.26 -31.64
C ARG A 10 -5.19 7.37 -30.83
N PHE A 11 -4.37 8.39 -31.07
CA PHE A 11 -3.16 8.62 -30.28
C PHE A 11 -3.46 8.91 -28.80
N LEU A 12 -4.50 9.70 -28.52
CA LEU A 12 -4.96 9.96 -27.15
C LEU A 12 -5.35 8.66 -26.42
N ILE A 13 -6.11 7.78 -27.08
CA ILE A 13 -6.47 6.47 -26.51
C ILE A 13 -5.21 5.64 -26.23
N ILE A 14 -4.27 5.59 -27.17
CA ILE A 14 -3.02 4.84 -27.00
C ILE A 14 -2.24 5.38 -25.79
N ILE A 15 -2.12 6.71 -25.64
CA ILE A 15 -1.44 7.33 -24.50
C ILE A 15 -2.11 6.99 -23.18
N ILE A 16 -3.45 7.04 -23.13
CA ILE A 16 -4.22 6.69 -21.93
C ILE A 16 -3.98 5.21 -21.57
N VAL A 17 -4.10 4.29 -22.54
CA VAL A 17 -3.86 2.87 -22.31
C VAL A 17 -2.43 2.62 -21.84
N LEU A 18 -1.44 3.29 -22.44
CA LEU A 18 -0.04 3.18 -22.05
C LEU A 18 0.18 3.68 -20.61
N TYR A 19 -0.46 4.78 -20.22
CA TYR A 19 -0.41 5.31 -18.86
C TYR A 19 -0.97 4.33 -17.83
N PHE A 20 -2.11 3.69 -18.13
CA PHE A 20 -2.68 2.65 -17.27
C PHE A 20 -1.76 1.43 -17.15
N LEU A 21 -1.17 0.98 -18.26
CA LEU A 21 -0.23 -0.15 -18.26
C LEU A 21 1.03 0.18 -17.45
N VAL A 22 1.64 1.34 -17.69
CA VAL A 22 2.84 1.77 -16.94
C VAL A 22 2.51 1.93 -15.46
N GLY A 23 1.39 2.56 -15.10
CA GLY A 23 0.95 2.66 -13.70
C GLY A 23 0.80 1.30 -13.01
N HIS A 24 0.34 0.28 -13.72
CA HIS A 24 0.24 -1.09 -13.20
C HIS A 24 1.62 -1.77 -13.03
N PHE A 25 2.53 -1.59 -13.99
CA PHE A 25 3.80 -2.32 -14.03
C PHE A 25 4.97 -1.59 -13.39
N THR A 26 4.85 -0.30 -13.08
CA THR A 26 5.93 0.44 -12.41
C THR A 26 6.24 -0.16 -11.05
N SER A 27 7.50 -0.54 -10.87
CA SER A 27 8.08 -0.82 -9.55
C SER A 27 7.86 0.38 -8.63
N ILE A 28 7.85 0.12 -7.33
CA ILE A 28 7.77 1.16 -6.29
C ILE A 28 9.09 1.97 -6.34
N ASN A 29 9.21 2.87 -7.31
CA ASN A 29 10.27 3.87 -7.33
C ASN A 29 9.78 5.04 -6.47
N PHE A 30 10.59 5.29 -5.45
CA PHE A 30 10.37 6.09 -4.24
C PHE A 30 9.99 7.57 -4.48
N ASP A 31 9.37 8.14 -3.44
CA ASP A 31 9.38 9.57 -3.08
C ASP A 31 8.49 10.60 -3.81
N VAL A 32 7.47 10.20 -4.56
CA VAL A 32 6.56 11.20 -5.19
C VAL A 32 5.08 10.90 -4.93
N GLY A 33 4.77 10.52 -3.69
CA GLY A 33 3.40 10.42 -3.20
C GLY A 33 2.82 11.75 -2.74
N PRO A 34 1.47 11.85 -2.61
CA PRO A 34 0.80 13.04 -2.05
C PRO A 34 1.18 13.30 -0.58
N CYS A 35 1.84 12.35 0.07
CA CYS A 35 2.26 12.42 1.46
C CYS A 35 3.54 13.27 1.58
N ALA A 36 3.37 14.59 1.70
CA ALA A 36 4.44 15.57 1.81
C ALA A 36 5.34 15.34 3.05
N GLY A 37 6.35 14.47 2.92
CA GLY A 37 7.43 14.30 3.91
C GLY A 37 7.29 13.12 4.89
N GLY A 38 6.36 12.20 4.67
CA GLY A 38 6.13 11.09 5.61
C GLY A 38 5.40 9.89 5.01
N TYR A 39 5.93 9.33 3.91
CA TYR A 39 5.27 8.23 3.18
C TYR A 39 4.92 7.03 4.07
N LYS A 40 5.80 6.67 5.01
CA LYS A 40 5.58 5.59 5.98
C LYS A 40 4.36 5.82 6.86
N ARG A 41 4.27 7.01 7.46
CA ARG A 41 3.16 7.40 8.32
C ARG A 41 1.84 7.45 7.56
N CYS A 42 1.87 8.12 6.41
CA CYS A 42 0.71 8.24 5.51
C CYS A 42 0.17 6.86 5.06
N LEU A 43 1.07 5.91 4.78
CA LEU A 43 0.68 4.55 4.40
C LEU A 43 -0.09 3.86 5.52
N ILE A 44 0.36 4.01 6.77
CA ILE A 44 -0.35 3.43 7.92
C ILE A 44 -1.68 4.15 8.12
N ASP A 45 -1.68 5.48 8.20
CA ASP A 45 -2.87 6.29 8.46
C ASP A 45 -3.99 5.98 7.45
N ASP A 46 -3.66 5.90 6.15
CA ASP A 46 -4.62 5.60 5.08
C ASP A 46 -5.16 4.16 5.12
N ASN A 47 -4.49 3.24 5.81
CA ASN A 47 -4.83 1.80 5.83
C ASN A 47 -5.16 1.26 7.23
N LEU A 48 -5.23 2.13 8.26
CA LEU A 48 -5.53 1.73 9.64
C LEU A 48 -6.78 0.85 9.74
N SER A 49 -7.87 1.21 9.05
CA SER A 49 -9.11 0.42 9.06
C SER A 49 -8.90 -1.01 8.54
N SER A 50 -8.08 -1.20 7.52
CA SER A 50 -7.77 -2.54 7.00
C SER A 50 -6.88 -3.33 7.95
N PHE A 51 -5.97 -2.66 8.67
CA PHE A 51 -5.10 -3.31 9.64
C PHE A 51 -5.90 -3.80 10.86
N TYR A 52 -6.77 -2.95 11.41
CA TYR A 52 -7.67 -3.37 12.49
C TYR A 52 -8.58 -4.52 12.06
N GLU A 53 -9.13 -4.49 10.84
CA GLU A 53 -9.95 -5.61 10.34
C GLU A 53 -9.16 -6.93 10.23
N LEU A 54 -7.87 -6.88 9.87
CA LEU A 54 -7.01 -8.06 9.84
C LEU A 54 -6.75 -8.60 11.25
N LEU A 55 -6.44 -7.71 12.19
CA LEU A 55 -6.17 -8.09 13.58
C LEU A 55 -7.42 -8.62 14.27
N ASP A 56 -8.58 -8.01 14.06
CA ASP A 56 -9.88 -8.43 14.62
C ASP A 56 -10.29 -9.85 14.17
N LYS A 57 -9.83 -10.30 12.99
CA LYS A 57 -10.08 -11.66 12.50
C LYS A 57 -9.28 -12.72 13.24
N GLU A 58 -8.09 -12.37 13.75
CA GLU A 58 -7.15 -13.32 14.34
C GLU A 58 -7.05 -13.21 15.87
N TYR A 59 -7.19 -12.01 16.42
CA TYR A 59 -6.97 -11.71 17.82
C TYR A 59 -8.21 -11.04 18.43
N LYS A 60 -8.61 -11.49 19.62
CA LYS A 60 -9.67 -10.86 20.41
C LYS A 60 -9.01 -10.03 21.50
N ASN A 61 -9.55 -8.83 21.78
CA ASN A 61 -9.07 -7.95 22.85
C ASN A 61 -7.55 -7.68 22.80
N TYR A 62 -7.07 -7.08 21.70
CA TYR A 62 -5.67 -6.70 21.55
C TYR A 62 -5.45 -5.20 21.72
N GLN A 63 -4.21 -4.84 22.01
CA GLN A 63 -3.69 -3.48 21.90
C GLN A 63 -2.54 -3.47 20.89
N VAL A 64 -2.50 -2.47 20.03
CA VAL A 64 -1.47 -2.30 19.01
C VAL A 64 -1.04 -0.83 18.98
N ASP A 65 0.28 -0.62 18.89
CA ASP A 65 0.86 0.70 18.66
C ASP A 65 1.54 0.74 17.30
N PHE A 66 0.85 1.30 16.31
CA PHE A 66 1.38 1.46 14.97
C PHE A 66 2.43 2.56 14.85
N ASP A 67 2.51 3.49 15.81
CA ASP A 67 3.48 4.59 15.75
C ASP A 67 4.91 4.05 15.89
N SER A 68 5.10 3.05 16.74
CA SER A 68 6.38 2.34 16.88
C SER A 68 6.85 1.62 15.61
N ALA A 69 5.92 1.29 14.70
CA ALA A 69 6.23 0.53 13.49
C ALA A 69 6.77 1.39 12.35
N PHE A 70 6.66 2.73 12.45
CA PHE A 70 7.03 3.63 11.37
C PHE A 70 8.49 3.49 10.95
N ASP A 71 9.42 3.33 11.87
CA ASP A 71 10.84 3.32 11.52
C ASP A 71 11.24 2.02 10.80
N ASP A 72 10.55 0.93 11.10
CA ASP A 72 10.89 -0.43 10.65
C ASP A 72 10.12 -0.89 9.39
N ILE A 73 9.25 -0.04 8.83
CA ILE A 73 8.61 -0.32 7.54
C ILE A 73 9.68 -0.48 6.46
N HIS A 74 9.64 -1.60 5.77
CA HIS A 74 10.54 -1.91 4.67
C HIS A 74 9.76 -2.40 3.44
N TRP A 75 10.37 -2.24 2.26
CA TRP A 75 9.78 -2.62 0.99
C TRP A 75 10.66 -3.65 0.30
N SER A 76 10.01 -4.61 -0.34
CA SER A 76 10.66 -5.51 -1.30
C SER A 76 9.78 -5.62 -2.54
N TYR A 77 10.27 -5.04 -3.64
CA TYR A 77 9.60 -5.06 -4.94
C TYR A 77 8.14 -4.55 -4.88
N HIS A 78 7.15 -5.44 -4.93
CA HIS A 78 5.71 -5.11 -4.85
C HIS A 78 5.12 -5.36 -3.46
N LYS A 79 5.94 -5.56 -2.44
CA LYS A 79 5.52 -5.82 -1.07
C LYS A 79 6.00 -4.71 -0.14
N VAL A 80 5.14 -4.34 0.80
CA VAL A 80 5.47 -3.58 2.00
C VAL A 80 5.38 -4.51 3.19
N PHE A 81 6.30 -4.39 4.11
CA PHE A 81 6.34 -5.14 5.35
C PHE A 81 6.33 -4.14 6.50
N ILE A 82 5.32 -4.27 7.36
CA ILE A 82 5.09 -3.41 8.52
C ILE A 82 5.19 -4.32 9.74
N PRO A 83 6.38 -4.44 10.36
CA PRO A 83 6.52 -5.19 11.60
C PRO A 83 5.79 -4.43 12.71
N ILE A 84 4.94 -5.12 13.45
CA ILE A 84 4.19 -4.56 14.59
C ILE A 84 4.29 -5.49 15.79
N SER A 85 4.22 -4.90 16.98
CA SER A 85 4.03 -5.63 18.22
C SER A 85 2.60 -5.40 18.73
N ILE A 86 1.89 -6.47 19.04
CA ILE A 86 0.59 -6.40 19.71
C ILE A 86 0.69 -6.99 21.11
N ILE A 87 -0.21 -6.56 21.99
CA ILE A 87 -0.47 -7.19 23.28
C ILE A 87 -1.85 -7.83 23.19
N ALA A 88 -1.90 -9.16 23.21
CA ALA A 88 -3.14 -9.94 23.20
C ALA A 88 -3.09 -10.94 24.35
N ASP A 89 -4.18 -11.08 25.12
CA ASP A 89 -4.25 -11.98 26.27
C ASP A 89 -3.09 -11.82 27.29
N ASN A 90 -2.60 -10.59 27.47
CA ASN A 90 -1.42 -10.22 28.27
C ASN A 90 -0.07 -10.76 27.77
N GLU A 91 -0.01 -11.28 26.55
CA GLU A 91 1.23 -11.70 25.89
C GLU A 91 1.62 -10.72 24.79
N LYS A 92 2.92 -10.43 24.69
CA LYS A 92 3.48 -9.64 23.58
C LYS A 92 3.70 -10.56 22.38
N ILE A 93 3.09 -10.24 21.25
CA ILE A 93 3.20 -10.97 19.99
C ILE A 93 3.77 -10.04 18.93
N ASP A 94 4.90 -10.42 18.35
CA ASP A 94 5.50 -9.72 17.22
C ASP A 94 5.00 -10.36 15.91
N LEU A 95 4.52 -9.54 14.98
CA LEU A 95 3.95 -10.00 13.72
C LEU A 95 4.22 -9.00 12.59
N VAL A 96 4.05 -9.45 11.34
CA VAL A 96 4.32 -8.61 10.16
C VAL A 96 3.05 -8.47 9.33
N ILE A 97 2.56 -7.23 9.19
CA ILE A 97 1.53 -6.91 8.22
C ILE A 97 2.19 -6.70 6.87
N VAL A 98 1.76 -7.46 5.86
CA VAL A 98 2.32 -7.43 4.53
C VAL A 98 1.30 -6.90 3.53
N GLY A 99 1.69 -5.85 2.81
CA GLY A 99 0.90 -5.24 1.75
C GLY A 99 1.44 -5.58 0.39
N ARG A 100 0.72 -6.40 -0.40
CA ARG A 100 1.05 -6.63 -1.80
C ARG A 100 0.40 -5.57 -2.68
N LYS A 101 1.21 -4.69 -3.27
CA LYS A 101 0.75 -3.68 -4.23
C LYS A 101 0.17 -4.36 -5.47
N TYR A 102 -1.05 -3.97 -5.84
CA TYR A 102 -1.69 -4.40 -7.09
C TYR A 102 -2.08 -3.21 -7.98
N TRP A 103 -2.12 -2.00 -7.43
CA TRP A 103 -2.30 -0.77 -8.18
C TRP A 103 -1.53 0.39 -7.54
N VAL A 104 -1.46 1.52 -8.24
CA VAL A 104 -0.98 2.81 -7.73
C VAL A 104 -1.74 3.13 -6.44
N TRP A 105 -1.03 3.15 -5.30
CA TRP A 105 -1.58 3.36 -3.94
C TRP A 105 -2.63 2.34 -3.47
N LYS A 106 -2.69 1.14 -4.06
CA LYS A 106 -3.57 0.08 -3.57
C LYS A 106 -2.81 -1.19 -3.27
N TYR A 107 -3.09 -1.71 -2.07
CA TYR A 107 -2.42 -2.87 -1.49
C TYR A 107 -3.47 -3.89 -1.09
N ASN A 108 -3.15 -5.16 -1.29
CA ASN A 108 -3.85 -6.26 -0.67
C ASN A 108 -3.08 -6.65 0.60
N TRP A 109 -3.72 -6.55 1.75
CA TRP A 109 -3.10 -6.68 3.06
C TRP A 109 -3.36 -8.05 3.67
N TYR A 110 -2.36 -8.62 4.33
CA TYR A 110 -2.45 -9.88 5.07
C TYR A 110 -1.40 -9.93 6.20
N ILE A 111 -1.58 -10.83 7.16
CA ILE A 111 -0.60 -11.06 8.25
C ILE A 111 0.28 -12.24 7.85
N GLU A 112 1.60 -12.07 7.96
CA GLU A 112 2.60 -13.14 7.82
C GLU A 112 3.08 -13.54 9.22
N LYS A 113 3.06 -14.85 9.52
CA LYS A 113 3.43 -15.47 10.81
C LYS A 113 4.81 -16.10 10.75
#